data_AF-A0A1Z4RXZ4-F1
#
_entry.id   AF-A0A1Z4RXZ4-F1
#
_cell.length_a   1.000
_cell.length_b   1.000
_cell.length_c   1.000
_cell.angle_alpha   90.00
_cell.angle_beta   90.00
_cell.angle_gamma   90.00
#
_symmetry.space_group_name_H-M   'P 1'
#
loop_
_entity.id
_entity.type
_entity.pdbx_description
1 polymer ?
#
loop_
_entity_poly.entity_id
_entity_poly.type
_entity_poly.pdbx_seq_one_letter_code
_entity_poly.pdbx_strand_id
1 'polypeptide(L)' 'MPKIRIELIVAIDGLILAVYYSPRHCYQFSIVDEFNMVYEFDDVFYSAEAAETEGRAAITTSSG' A
#
# COMPACT_ATOMS: atom_id res chain seq x y z
N MET A 1 -18.82 9.23 -9.77
CA MET A 1 -17.83 9.34 -8.67
C MET A 1 -16.85 8.19 -8.84
N PRO A 2 -15.56 8.44 -9.13
CA PRO A 2 -14.60 7.35 -9.06
C PRO A 2 -14.56 6.87 -7.60
N LYS A 3 -14.68 5.57 -7.40
CA LYS A 3 -14.62 4.96 -6.06
C LYS A 3 -13.20 4.46 -5.83
N ILE A 4 -12.73 4.53 -4.59
CA ILE A 4 -11.53 3.80 -4.19
C ILE A 4 -11.81 2.31 -4.44
N ARG A 5 -10.87 1.62 -5.07
CA ARG A 5 -10.94 0.16 -5.30
C ARG A 5 -9.73 -0.48 -4.64
N ILE A 6 -9.98 -1.37 -3.68
CA ILE A 6 -8.93 -2.18 -3.08
C ILE A 6 -8.54 -3.26 -4.09
N GLU A 7 -7.27 -3.33 -4.43
CA GLU A 7 -6.71 -4.35 -5.34
C GLU A 7 -6.14 -5.53 -4.55
N LEU A 8 -5.47 -5.24 -3.43
CA LEU A 8 -4.79 -6.24 -2.61
C LEU A 8 -4.79 -5.82 -1.14
N ILE A 9 -4.96 -6.80 -0.25
CA ILE A 9 -4.63 -6.69 1.16
C ILE A 9 -3.80 -7.92 1.51
N VAL A 10 -2.61 -7.72 2.08
CA VAL A 10 -1.73 -8.81 2.49
C VAL A 10 -1.11 -8.51 3.85
N ALA A 11 -1.07 -9.51 4.73
CA ALA A 11 -0.37 -9.43 6.00
C ALA A 11 1.07 -9.96 5.84
N ILE A 12 2.06 -9.21 6.34
CA ILE A 12 3.49 -9.50 6.25
C ILE A 12 4.12 -9.09 7.58
N ASP A 13 4.67 -10.05 8.34
CA ASP A 13 5.42 -9.81 9.59
C ASP A 13 4.73 -8.87 10.59
N GLY A 14 3.41 -9.02 10.77
CA GLY A 14 2.62 -8.20 11.70
C GLY A 14 2.15 -6.86 11.13
N LEU A 15 2.55 -6.53 9.90
CA LEU A 15 2.07 -5.37 9.14
C LEU A 15 1.02 -5.81 8.12
N ILE A 16 0.14 -4.89 7.73
CA ILE A 16 -0.82 -5.04 6.64
C ILE A 16 -0.43 -4.09 5.53
N LEU A 17 -0.15 -4.62 4.34
CA LEU A 17 -0.02 -3.84 3.11
C LEU A 17 -1.36 -3.83 2.39
N ALA A 18 -1.90 -2.63 2.13
CA ALA A 18 -3.09 -2.42 1.33
C ALA A 18 -2.71 -1.69 0.04
N VAL A 19 -3.02 -2.28 -1.12
CA VAL A 19 -2.86 -1.65 -2.44
C VAL A 19 -4.23 -1.29 -2.97
N TYR A 20 -4.38 -0.05 -3.43
CA TYR A 20 -5.66 0.46 -3.89
C TYR A 20 -5.50 1.47 -5.03
N TYR A 21 -6.57 1.59 -5.81
CA TYR A 21 -6.71 2.59 -6.85
C TYR A 21 -7.51 3.79 -6.34
N SER A 22 -7.00 5.00 -6.56
CA SER A 22 -7.66 6.24 -6.15
C SER A 22 -8.30 7.01 -7.31
N PRO A 23 -9.30 7.87 -7.05
CA PRO A 23 -10.00 8.68 -8.05
C PRO A 23 -9.13 9.58 -8.93
N ARG A 24 -7.86 9.82 -8.56
CA ARG A 24 -6.88 10.55 -9.39
C ARG A 24 -6.21 9.68 -10.47
N HIS A 25 -6.75 8.49 -10.70
CA HIS A 25 -6.31 7.51 -11.69
C HIS A 25 -4.98 6.80 -11.42
N CYS A 26 -4.51 6.79 -10.17
CA CYS A 26 -3.26 6.14 -9.81
C CYS A 26 -3.45 5.05 -8.76
N TYR A 27 -2.55 4.07 -8.80
CA TYR A 27 -2.40 3.06 -7.76
C TYR A 27 -1.53 3.61 -6.64
N GLN A 28 -1.89 3.26 -5.41
CA GLN A 28 -1.24 3.68 -4.18
C GLN A 28 -1.18 2.49 -3.23
N PHE A 29 -0.36 2.61 -2.20
CA PHE A 29 -0.36 1.65 -1.10
C PHE A 29 -0.32 2.37 0.25
N SER A 30 -0.82 1.68 1.27
CA SER A 30 -0.70 2.08 2.67
C SER A 30 -0.26 0.87 3.48
N ILE A 31 0.48 1.11 4.55
CA ILE A 31 0.90 0.08 5.50
C ILE A 31 0.21 0.34 6.84
N VAL A 32 -0.32 -0.70 7.47
CA VAL A 32 -0.90 -0.62 8.81
C VAL A 32 -0.10 -1.51 9.75
N ASP A 33 0.29 -1.00 10.91
CA ASP A 33 0.98 -1.80 11.92
C ASP A 33 0.05 -2.41 12.98
N GLU A 34 0.64 -3.18 13.90
CA GLU A 34 -0.07 -3.84 15.01
C GLU A 34 -0.74 -2.87 15.99
N PHE A 35 -0.33 -1.59 15.98
CA PHE A 35 -0.91 -0.53 16.79
C PHE A 35 -2.03 0.23 16.06
N ASN A 36 -2.42 -0.23 14.87
CA ASN A 36 -3.37 0.41 13.97
C ASN A 36 -2.89 1.78 13.45
N MET A 37 -1.57 2.03 13.45
CA MET A 37 -1.02 3.21 12.80
C MET A 37 -1.02 3.00 11.30
N VAL A 38 -1.48 4.01 10.55
CA VAL A 38 -1.51 3.98 9.08
C VAL A 38 -0.37 4.83 8.55
N TYR A 39 0.50 4.21 7.77
CA TYR A 39 1.56 4.86 7.01
C TYR A 39 1.09 5.00 5.56
N GLU A 40 0.87 6.25 5.16
CA GLU A 40 0.54 6.63 3.78
C GLU A 40 1.79 7.15 3.07
N PHE A 41 1.90 6.85 1.78
CA PHE A 41 3.00 7.27 0.94
C PHE A 41 2.45 8.20 -0.15
N ASP A 42 3.17 9.28 -0.43
CA ASP A 42 2.78 10.24 -1.47
C ASP A 42 3.03 9.70 -2.89
N ASP A 43 3.73 8.57 -3.01
CA ASP A 43 4.04 7.92 -4.28
C ASP A 43 2.78 7.40 -4.98
N VAL A 44 2.77 7.56 -6.30
CA VAL A 44 1.70 7.12 -7.18
C VAL A 44 2.26 6.22 -8.27
N PHE A 45 1.56 5.11 -8.52
CA PHE A 45 1.99 4.07 -9.43
C PHE A 45 1.01 3.91 -10.59
N TYR A 46 1.54 3.51 -11.74
CA TYR A 46 0.75 3.26 -12.94
C TYR A 46 0.13 1.85 -12.97
N SER A 47 0.56 0.94 -12.09
CA SER A 47 0.00 -0.40 -11.94
C SER A 47 -0.10 -0.82 -10.46
N ALA A 48 -1.04 -1.73 -10.17
CA ALA A 48 -1.17 -2.34 -8.84
C ALA A 48 0.09 -3.13 -8.45
N GLU A 49 0.70 -3.82 -9.41
CA GLU A 49 1.93 -4.62 -9.20
C GLU A 49 3.12 -3.76 -8.79
N ALA A 50 3.27 -2.56 -9.38
CA ALA A 50 4.31 -1.62 -8.99
C ALA A 50 4.09 -1.09 -7.55
N ALA A 51 2.86 -0.73 -7.21
CA ALA A 51 2.51 -0.31 -5.85
C ALA A 51 2.71 -1.45 -4.81
N GLU A 52 2.39 -2.69 -5.18
CA GLU A 52 2.65 -3.85 -4.33
C GLU A 52 4.15 -4.07 -4.11
N THR A 53 4.95 -4.00 -5.19
CA THR A 53 6.40 -4.25 -5.14
C THR A 53 7.10 -3.24 -4.23
N GLU A 54 6.79 -1.96 -4.39
CA GLU A 54 7.33 -0.90 -3.52
C GLU A 54 6.83 -1.03 -2.08
N GLY A 55 5.55 -1.35 -1.87
CA GLY A 55 5.02 -1.58 -0.53
C GLY A 55 5.71 -2.72 0.22
N ARG A 56 6.05 -3.82 -0.48
CA ARG A 56 6.83 -4.92 0.10
C ARG A 56 8.28 -4.50 0.40
N ALA A 57 8.88 -3.70 -0.47
CA ALA A 57 10.24 -3.18 -0.26
C ALA A 57 10.31 -2.24 0.95
N ALA A 58 9.28 -1.40 1.14
CA ALA A 58 9.17 -0.50 2.28
C ALA A 58 9.13 -1.27 3.62
N ILE A 59 8.32 -2.31 3.71
CA ILE A 59 8.23 -3.19 4.90
C ILE A 59 9.58 -3.86 5.21
N THR A 60 10.26 -4.37 4.18
CA THR A 60 11.53 -5.08 4.34
C THR A 60 12.63 -4.14 4.85
N THR A 61 12.61 -2.88 4.43
CA THR A 61 13.64 -1.89 4.78
C THR A 61 13.48 -1.33 6.20
N SER A 62 12.26 -1.30 6.75
CA SER A 62 11.99 -0.87 8.12
C SER A 62 12.40 -1.86 9.22
N SER A 63 12.72 -3.10 8.83
CA SER A 63 13.10 -4.18 9.77
C SER A 63 14.62 -4.31 9.97
N GLY A 64 15.42 -3.35 9.49
CA GLY A 64 16.89 -3.32 9.55
C GLY A 64 17.47 -2.43 10.65
#